data_AF-A0A254RD82-F1
#
_entry.id   AF-A0A254RD82-F1
#
_cell.length_a   1.000
_cell.length_b   1.000
_cell.length_c   1.000
_cell.angle_alpha   90.00
_cell.angle_beta   90.00
_cell.angle_gamma   90.00
#
_symmetry.space_group_name_H-M   'P 1'
#
loop_
_entity.id
_entity.type
_entity.pdbx_description
1 polymer ?
#
loop_
_entity_poly.entity_id
_entity_poly.type
_entity_poly.pdbx_seq_one_letter_code
_entity_poly.pdbx_strand_id
1 'polypeptide(L)'
;MAKLKEYYGKTLLEIEGGKIKEYYGKTLYEIDGDKVKEYYGKNIFEIDGDKIKEYCGKTLLEFDGEKLKRYCGPTIYEVDGNKIKEYCGKNLYEVEGFLSRREWMALLAILFAS
;
A
#
# COMPACT_ATOMS: atom_id res chain seq x y z
N MET A 1 14.20 3.90 -16.71
CA MET A 1 13.11 3.70 -15.74
C MET A 1 11.79 3.79 -16.47
N ALA A 2 11.03 2.71 -16.48
CA ALA A 2 9.70 2.69 -17.08
C ALA A 2 8.76 3.61 -16.28
N LYS A 3 7.75 4.15 -16.95
CA LYS A 3 6.74 4.98 -16.31
C LYS A 3 5.38 4.52 -16.80
N LEU A 4 4.65 3.85 -15.92
CA LEU A 4 3.27 3.52 -16.18
C LEU A 4 2.42 4.76 -15.90
N LYS A 5 1.83 5.34 -16.95
CA LYS A 5 0.87 6.43 -16.76
C LYS A 5 -0.41 5.88 -16.17
N GLU A 6 -1.05 4.97 -16.88
CA GLU A 6 -2.35 4.40 -16.54
C GLU A 6 -2.38 2.94 -16.98
N TYR A 7 -3.00 2.09 -16.17
CA TYR A 7 -3.31 0.70 -16.51
C TYR A 7 -4.75 0.38 -16.13
N TYR A 8 -5.43 -0.37 -17.00
CA TYR A 8 -6.78 -0.89 -16.76
C TYR A 8 -6.80 -2.39 -17.07
N GLY A 9 -7.13 -3.23 -16.10
CA GLY A 9 -7.12 -4.67 -16.28
C GLY A 9 -7.87 -5.44 -15.22
N LYS A 10 -7.86 -6.78 -15.33
CA LYS A 10 -8.38 -7.66 -14.28
C LYS A 10 -7.25 -8.13 -13.38
N THR A 11 -6.24 -8.73 -14.00
CA THR A 11 -5.10 -9.31 -13.32
C THR A 11 -3.84 -8.84 -14.03
N LEU A 12 -2.90 -8.35 -13.24
CA LEU A 12 -1.53 -8.13 -13.68
C LEU A 12 -0.63 -8.93 -12.74
N LEU A 13 0.40 -9.57 -13.29
CA LEU A 13 1.35 -10.33 -12.48
C LEU A 13 2.28 -9.34 -11.79
N GLU A 14 3.01 -8.56 -12.56
CA GLU A 14 4.13 -7.80 -12.04
C GLU A 14 4.23 -6.43 -12.73
N ILE A 15 4.74 -5.46 -11.98
CA ILE A 15 5.25 -4.20 -12.52
C ILE A 15 6.67 -4.00 -12.00
N GLU A 16 7.64 -4.09 -12.89
CA GLU A 16 9.04 -3.77 -12.60
C GLU A 16 9.37 -2.32 -12.97
N GLY A 17 10.06 -1.64 -12.07
CA GLY A 17 10.82 -0.43 -12.32
C GLY A 17 10.00 0.84 -12.55
N GLY A 18 10.15 1.80 -11.65
CA GLY A 18 9.88 3.22 -11.89
C GLY A 18 8.59 3.75 -11.27
N LYS A 19 7.85 4.58 -12.04
CA LYS A 19 6.74 5.39 -11.50
C LYS A 19 5.40 5.00 -12.09
N ILE A 20 4.47 4.59 -11.24
CA ILE A 20 3.07 4.33 -11.58
C ILE A 20 2.25 5.56 -11.19
N LYS A 21 1.62 6.22 -12.17
CA LYS A 21 0.71 7.34 -11.88
C LYS A 21 -0.65 6.82 -11.42
N GLU A 22 -1.27 5.92 -12.17
CA GLU A 22 -2.59 5.36 -11.87
C GLU A 22 -2.66 3.87 -12.28
N TYR A 23 -3.18 3.03 -11.40
CA TYR A 23 -3.51 1.63 -11.70
C TYR A 23 -4.97 1.33 -11.34
N TYR A 24 -5.68 0.69 -12.26
CA TYR A 24 -7.05 0.22 -12.08
C TYR A 24 -7.13 -1.28 -12.39
N GLY A 25 -7.31 -2.12 -11.37
CA GLY A 25 -7.33 -3.57 -11.54
C GLY A 25 -8.19 -4.32 -10.53
N LYS A 26 -8.33 -5.64 -10.65
CA LYS A 26 -8.86 -6.45 -9.53
C LYS A 26 -7.71 -6.97 -8.68
N THR A 27 -6.73 -7.60 -9.33
CA THR A 27 -5.61 -8.25 -8.66
C THR A 27 -4.32 -7.79 -9.30
N LEU A 28 -3.33 -7.48 -8.48
CA LEU A 28 -1.94 -7.31 -8.87
C LEU A 28 -1.12 -8.18 -7.92
N TYR A 29 -0.18 -8.98 -8.44
CA TYR A 29 0.64 -9.81 -7.56
C TYR A 29 1.76 -8.97 -6.98
N GLU A 30 2.54 -8.31 -7.82
CA GLU A 30 3.78 -7.67 -7.36
C GLU A 30 3.98 -6.29 -7.99
N ILE A 31 4.50 -5.38 -7.19
CA ILE A 31 5.10 -4.13 -7.64
C ILE A 31 6.52 -4.11 -7.07
N ASP A 32 7.52 -4.12 -7.95
CA ASP A 32 8.88 -3.71 -7.63
C ASP A 32 9.10 -2.33 -8.26
N GLY A 33 9.08 -1.27 -7.45
CA GLY A 33 9.51 0.04 -7.97
C GLY A 33 9.23 1.26 -7.10
N ASP A 34 9.90 2.36 -7.45
CA ASP A 34 10.04 3.55 -6.60
C ASP A 34 8.72 4.16 -6.10
N LYS A 35 7.72 4.36 -6.99
CA LYS A 35 6.57 5.24 -6.67
C LYS A 35 5.26 4.82 -7.31
N VAL A 36 4.24 4.66 -6.48
CA VAL A 36 2.83 4.55 -6.87
C VAL A 36 2.07 5.77 -6.39
N LYS A 37 1.49 6.54 -7.32
CA LYS A 37 0.66 7.70 -6.94
C LYS A 37 -0.73 7.25 -6.54
N GLU A 38 -1.42 6.48 -7.36
CA GLU A 38 -2.79 6.02 -7.10
C GLU A 38 -2.97 4.57 -7.54
N TYR A 39 -3.40 3.71 -6.61
CA TYR A 39 -3.82 2.35 -6.90
C TYR A 39 -5.30 2.17 -6.55
N TYR A 40 -6.08 1.67 -7.50
CA TYR A 40 -7.47 1.29 -7.33
C TYR A 40 -7.65 -0.17 -7.73
N GLY A 41 -7.84 -1.04 -6.74
CA GLY A 41 -8.12 -2.43 -7.03
C GLY A 41 -8.78 -3.20 -5.90
N LYS A 42 -8.77 -4.53 -5.97
CA LYS A 42 -9.23 -5.35 -4.84
C LYS A 42 -8.05 -5.85 -4.03
N ASN A 43 -7.09 -6.49 -4.67
CA ASN A 43 -6.02 -7.18 -3.96
C ASN A 43 -4.67 -6.76 -4.53
N ILE A 44 -3.71 -6.53 -3.64
CA ILE A 44 -2.27 -6.64 -3.93
C ILE A 44 -1.69 -7.69 -3.01
N PHE A 45 -0.80 -8.53 -3.54
CA PHE A 45 -0.02 -9.46 -2.73
C PHE A 45 1.23 -8.78 -2.17
N GLU A 46 2.06 -8.20 -3.03
CA GLU A 46 3.34 -7.65 -2.61
C GLU A 46 3.61 -6.29 -3.25
N ILE A 47 4.25 -5.42 -2.49
CA ILE A 47 4.82 -4.18 -2.97
C ILE A 47 6.18 -4.03 -2.29
N ASP A 48 7.22 -4.11 -3.09
CA ASP A 48 8.56 -3.64 -2.74
C ASP A 48 8.76 -2.28 -3.43
N GLY A 49 8.75 -1.20 -2.66
CA GLY A 49 8.95 0.12 -3.25
C GLY A 49 8.84 1.29 -2.31
N ASP A 50 9.56 2.37 -2.62
CA ASP A 50 9.73 3.46 -1.66
C ASP A 50 8.42 4.10 -1.19
N LYS A 51 7.50 4.42 -2.12
CA LYS A 51 6.39 5.36 -1.81
C LYS A 51 5.08 5.04 -2.52
N ILE A 52 4.04 4.89 -1.71
CA ILE A 52 2.64 4.90 -2.15
C ILE A 52 1.93 6.13 -1.61
N LYS A 53 1.33 6.93 -2.49
CA LYS A 53 0.54 8.09 -2.07
C LYS A 53 -0.89 7.68 -1.69
N GLU A 54 -1.55 6.84 -2.48
CA GLU A 54 -2.91 6.39 -2.20
C GLU A 54 -3.14 4.97 -2.69
N TYR A 55 -3.53 4.10 -1.76
CA TYR A 55 -4.03 2.76 -2.04
C TYR A 55 -5.52 2.69 -1.70
N CYS A 56 -6.34 2.31 -2.68
CA CYS A 56 -7.75 2.00 -2.50
C CYS A 56 -8.00 0.56 -2.92
N GLY A 57 -8.21 -0.33 -1.95
CA GLY A 57 -8.53 -1.71 -2.25
C GLY A 57 -9.11 -2.50 -1.09
N LYS A 58 -9.33 -3.79 -1.29
CA LYS A 58 -9.84 -4.69 -0.24
C LYS A 58 -8.73 -5.19 0.67
N THR A 59 -7.68 -5.72 0.06
CA THR A 59 -6.62 -6.41 0.79
C THR A 59 -5.27 -5.98 0.23
N LEU A 60 -4.33 -5.72 1.13
CA LEU A 60 -2.90 -5.63 0.84
C LEU A 60 -2.23 -6.66 1.75
N LEU A 61 -1.54 -7.64 1.16
CA LEU A 61 -0.89 -8.66 1.99
C LEU A 61 0.39 -8.08 2.56
N GLU A 62 1.29 -7.61 1.71
CA GLU A 62 2.59 -7.11 2.14
C GLU A 62 2.90 -5.76 1.49
N PHE A 63 3.51 -4.87 2.28
CA PHE A 63 4.10 -3.64 1.82
C PHE A 63 5.45 -3.48 2.51
N ASP A 64 6.52 -3.63 1.73
CA ASP A 64 7.86 -3.19 2.08
C ASP A 64 8.11 -1.84 1.40
N GLY A 65 8.27 -0.79 2.22
CA GLY A 65 8.58 0.51 1.67
C GLY A 65 8.72 1.64 2.68
N GLU A 66 9.34 2.74 2.25
CA GLU A 66 9.58 3.86 3.15
C GLU A 66 8.29 4.55 3.61
N LYS A 67 7.25 4.60 2.75
CA LYS A 67 6.06 5.41 3.02
C LYS A 67 4.78 4.99 2.29
N LEU A 68 3.75 4.74 3.08
CA LEU A 68 2.35 4.65 2.65
C LEU A 68 1.55 5.85 3.20
N LYS A 69 1.25 6.84 2.35
CA LYS A 69 0.57 8.06 2.82
C LYS A 69 -0.89 7.79 3.18
N ARG A 70 -1.63 7.06 2.35
CA ARG A 70 -3.04 6.75 2.60
C ARG A 70 -3.39 5.35 2.13
N TYR A 71 -3.99 4.59 3.03
CA TYR A 71 -4.61 3.31 2.74
C TYR A 71 -6.12 3.39 3.01
N CYS A 72 -6.91 2.94 2.04
CA CYS A 72 -8.36 2.82 2.11
C CYS A 72 -8.74 1.39 1.76
N GLY A 73 -9.08 0.60 2.77
CA GLY A 73 -9.42 -0.81 2.61
C GLY A 73 -9.67 -1.50 3.94
N PRO A 74 -10.42 -2.61 3.98
CA PRO A 74 -10.67 -3.33 5.22
C PRO A 74 -9.41 -3.95 5.84
N THR A 75 -8.41 -4.39 5.07
CA THR A 75 -7.35 -5.27 5.60
C THR A 75 -5.95 -5.01 5.02
N ILE A 76 -4.96 -4.81 5.90
CA ILE A 76 -3.55 -5.03 5.60
C ILE A 76 -3.03 -6.16 6.50
N TYR A 77 -2.25 -7.09 5.95
CA TYR A 77 -1.59 -8.12 6.75
C TYR A 77 -0.28 -7.61 7.33
N GLU A 78 0.63 -7.19 6.48
CA GLU A 78 1.98 -6.82 6.89
C GLU A 78 2.39 -5.48 6.27
N VAL A 79 3.09 -4.70 7.08
CA VAL A 79 3.76 -3.48 6.64
C VAL A 79 5.14 -3.46 7.27
N ASP A 80 6.17 -3.68 6.46
CA ASP A 80 7.52 -3.26 6.81
C ASP A 80 7.74 -1.88 6.22
N GLY A 81 7.72 -0.87 7.10
CA GLY A 81 7.87 0.47 6.59
C GLY A 81 7.91 1.54 7.65
N ASN A 82 8.59 2.62 7.30
CA ASN A 82 8.85 3.66 8.28
C ASN A 82 7.61 4.52 8.57
N LYS A 83 6.64 4.63 7.66
CA LYS A 83 5.54 5.63 7.76
C LYS A 83 4.23 5.21 7.09
N ILE A 84 3.21 4.91 7.90
CA ILE A 84 1.80 4.96 7.49
C ILE A 84 1.16 6.21 8.10
N LYS A 85 0.68 7.14 7.26
CA LYS A 85 0.11 8.40 7.75
C LYS A 85 -1.38 8.31 8.05
N GLU A 86 -2.14 7.71 7.14
CA GLU A 86 -3.59 7.62 7.21
C GLU A 86 -4.02 6.20 6.80
N TYR A 87 -4.62 5.47 7.72
CA TYR A 87 -5.19 4.15 7.46
C TYR A 87 -6.69 4.19 7.75
N CYS A 88 -7.49 3.88 6.74
CA CYS A 88 -8.93 3.78 6.80
C CYS A 88 -9.33 2.32 6.53
N GLY A 89 -9.25 1.51 7.58
CA GLY A 89 -9.55 0.09 7.53
C GLY A 89 -9.93 -0.48 8.88
N LYS A 90 -10.14 -1.80 8.90
CA LYS A 90 -10.58 -2.51 10.11
C LYS A 90 -9.46 -3.34 10.72
N ASN A 91 -8.64 -3.97 9.89
CA ASN A 91 -7.65 -4.94 10.32
C ASN A 91 -6.25 -4.57 9.80
N LEU A 92 -5.33 -4.42 10.74
CA LEU A 92 -3.90 -4.30 10.50
C LEU A 92 -3.23 -5.29 11.45
N TYR A 93 -2.58 -6.31 10.91
CA TYR A 93 -2.11 -7.44 11.71
C TYR A 93 -0.67 -7.24 12.19
N GLU A 94 0.23 -6.83 11.30
CA GLU A 94 1.65 -6.69 11.58
C GLU A 94 2.19 -5.37 11.03
N VAL A 95 3.05 -4.73 11.82
CA VAL A 95 3.74 -3.50 11.46
C VAL A 95 5.15 -3.55 12.02
N GLU A 96 6.12 -3.57 11.12
CA GLU A 96 7.54 -3.46 11.43
C GLU A 96 8.08 -2.11 10.93
N GLY A 97 9.14 -1.61 11.59
CA GLY A 97 9.80 -0.35 11.23
C GLY A 97 9.69 0.79 12.25
N PHE A 98 10.34 1.92 11.93
CA PHE A 98 10.49 3.05 12.85
C PHE A 98 9.35 4.07 12.73
N LEU A 99 8.28 3.86 13.48
CA LEU A 99 7.18 4.81 13.56
C LEU A 99 7.46 5.94 14.55
N SER A 100 7.17 7.19 14.16
CA SER A 100 7.18 8.30 15.11
C SER A 100 6.05 8.13 16.13
N ARG A 101 6.18 8.77 17.31
CA ARG A 101 5.12 8.77 18.35
C ARG A 101 3.73 9.13 17.81
N ARG A 102 3.65 10.04 16.82
CA ARG A 102 2.36 10.43 16.22
C ARG A 102 1.78 9.33 15.35
N GLU A 103 2.61 8.64 14.57
CA GLU A 103 2.23 7.52 13.71
C GLU A 103 1.83 6.33 14.58
N TRP A 104 2.60 6.03 15.64
CA TRP A 104 2.24 5.01 16.61
C TRP A 104 0.89 5.28 17.28
N MET A 105 0.63 6.52 17.72
CA MET A 105 -0.66 6.88 18.31
C MET A 105 -1.82 6.77 17.30
N ALA A 106 -1.57 7.05 16.01
CA ALA A 106 -2.56 6.84 14.97
C ALA A 106 -2.87 5.34 14.78
N LEU A 107 -1.86 4.47 14.80
CA LEU A 107 -2.04 3.02 14.77
C LEU A 107 -2.79 2.48 15.99
N LEU A 108 -2.43 2.92 17.20
CA LEU A 108 -3.16 2.54 18.41
C LEU A 108 -4.63 2.95 18.33
N ALA A 109 -4.92 4.16 17.85
CA ALA A 109 -6.29 4.60 17.67
C ALA A 109 -7.09 3.69 16.72
N ILE A 110 -6.44 3.04 15.75
CA ILE A 110 -7.07 2.07 14.84
C ILE A 110 -7.33 0.75 15.57
N LEU A 111 -6.30 0.19 16.22
CA LEU A 111 -6.39 -1.12 16.88
C LEU A 111 -7.40 -1.13 18.05
N PHE A 112 -7.60 0.00 18.71
CA PHE A 112 -8.48 0.13 19.88
C PHE A 112 -9.82 0.83 19.59
N ALA A 113 -10.15 1.16 18.33
CA ALA A 113 -11.43 1.78 17.95
C ALA A 113 -12.61 0.81 17.79
N SER A 114 -12.46 -0.46 18.21
CA SER A 114 -13.51 -1.49 18.20
C SER A 114 -14.31 -1.54 19.49
#